data_AF-A0A6I9UFW9-F1
#
_entry.id   AF-A0A6I9UFW9-F1
#
_cell.length_a   1.000
_cell.length_b   1.000
_cell.length_c   1.000
_cell.angle_alpha   90.00
_cell.angle_beta   90.00
_cell.angle_gamma   90.00
#
_symmetry.space_group_name_H-M   'P 1'
#
loop_
_entity.id
_entity.type
_entity.pdbx_description
1 polymer ?
#
loop_
_entity_poly.entity_id
_entity_poly.type
_entity_poly.pdbx_seq_one_letter_code
_entity_poly.pdbx_strand_id
1 'polypeptide(L)'
;MAISLRRALISSKHLFYALRTASICSHHTLSYLNPAYFDNSRQSAVVDRFLSSPEVYFHQFRGFSKGRKQQIKEEEDDEEEEEDEAEEEDEEGGDLGASVKATALAQMEAAIDALSRELVKLRTGRASAGMLDHIMVEHYGVKTPLNRMAVVSVLDPKTLSVTPYDPNALKELEKAIISSPLGLNPKADNQRLITPIPPLTKEHMQAVCKVVAKSSEDVKQSIRRARQKALDSIKKAAPKKKDKDKSGSSIPEDDAKRLEKEIDDLTKKFIKTAEDMCKAKEKEIRGG
;
A
#
# COMPACT_ATOMS: atom_id res chain seq x y z
N MET A 1 23.36 49.03 -9.63
CA MET A 1 22.11 48.50 -9.05
C MET A 1 21.49 47.53 -10.05
N ALA A 2 21.55 46.19 -9.84
CA ALA A 2 21.15 45.23 -10.89
C ALA A 2 20.59 43.87 -10.40
N ILE A 3 20.48 43.64 -9.09
CA ILE A 3 20.24 42.29 -8.52
C ILE A 3 18.84 42.16 -7.86
N SER A 4 18.22 43.27 -7.45
CA SER A 4 16.92 43.26 -6.75
C SER A 4 15.71 42.93 -7.64
N LEU A 5 15.74 43.23 -8.94
CA LEU A 5 14.56 43.15 -9.80
C LEU A 5 14.19 41.73 -10.26
N ARG A 6 15.13 40.77 -10.27
CA ARG A 6 14.86 39.38 -10.71
C ARG A 6 14.01 38.56 -9.72
N ARG A 7 13.79 39.05 -8.49
CA ARG A 7 13.03 38.34 -7.45
C ARG A 7 11.51 38.59 -7.46
N ALA A 8 11.03 39.59 -8.22
CA ALA A 8 9.61 39.96 -8.26
C ALA A 8 8.79 39.19 -9.30
N LEU A 9 9.40 38.74 -10.40
CA LEU A 9 8.70 38.26 -11.61
C LEU A 9 8.33 36.76 -11.61
N ILE A 10 8.64 36.02 -10.55
CA ILE A 10 8.29 34.60 -10.42
C ILE A 10 6.99 34.41 -9.59
N SER A 11 6.59 35.40 -8.78
CA SER A 11 5.40 35.30 -7.90
C SER A 11 4.07 35.48 -8.62
N SER A 12 4.05 35.93 -9.88
CA SER A 12 2.82 36.31 -10.59
C SER A 12 2.15 35.16 -11.36
N LYS A 13 2.85 34.04 -11.62
CA LYS A 13 2.32 32.95 -12.48
C LYS A 13 1.47 31.89 -11.76
N HIS A 14 1.41 31.89 -10.43
CA HIS A 14 0.61 30.91 -9.67
C HIS A 14 -0.71 31.45 -9.08
N LEU A 15 -1.00 32.75 -9.25
CA LEU A 15 -2.24 33.37 -8.75
C LEU A 15 -3.48 33.14 -9.65
N PHE A 16 -3.30 32.68 -10.88
CA PHE A 16 -4.39 32.55 -11.87
C PHE A 16 -5.23 31.25 -11.76
N TYR A 17 -4.81 30.26 -10.97
CA TYR A 17 -5.51 28.97 -10.85
C TYR A 17 -6.46 28.86 -9.64
N ALA A 18 -6.66 29.94 -8.88
CA ALA A 18 -7.40 29.94 -7.61
C ALA A 18 -8.81 30.56 -7.66
N LEU A 19 -9.38 30.83 -8.85
CA LEU A 19 -10.66 31.56 -9.02
C LEU A 19 -11.70 30.85 -9.91
N ARG A 20 -11.75 29.52 -9.81
CA ARG A 20 -12.95 28.69 -10.03
C ARG A 20 -12.93 27.65 -8.90
N THR A 21 -13.88 27.58 -7.97
CA THR A 21 -15.34 27.71 -8.13
C THR A 21 -16.03 28.37 -6.92
N ALA A 22 -16.87 29.40 -7.14
CA ALA A 22 -17.82 29.91 -6.12
C ALA A 22 -18.95 30.80 -6.71
N SER A 23 -20.14 30.22 -6.95
CA SER A 23 -21.47 30.87 -7.01
C SER A 23 -22.51 29.75 -7.23
N ILE A 24 -23.47 29.37 -6.37
CA ILE A 24 -24.45 30.05 -5.48
C ILE A 24 -25.85 30.15 -6.12
N CYS A 25 -26.87 29.68 -5.37
CA CYS A 25 -28.33 29.84 -5.56
C CYS A 25 -29.03 29.15 -6.77
N SER A 26 -30.35 28.84 -6.73
CA SER A 26 -31.27 28.56 -5.59
C SER A 26 -32.68 28.11 -6.07
N HIS A 27 -33.36 27.28 -5.26
CA HIS A 27 -34.83 27.11 -5.07
C HIS A 27 -35.84 27.26 -6.24
N HIS A 28 -36.67 26.22 -6.45
CA HIS A 28 -38.16 26.30 -6.46
C HIS A 28 -38.77 24.88 -6.29
N THR A 29 -39.28 24.49 -5.11
CA THR A 29 -40.69 24.45 -4.66
C THR A 29 -41.64 23.43 -5.32
N LEU A 30 -42.37 22.67 -4.48
CA LEU A 30 -43.75 22.14 -4.71
C LEU A 30 -43.92 21.06 -5.82
N SER A 31 -44.88 20.12 -5.78
CA SER A 31 -45.87 19.70 -4.77
C SER A 31 -46.56 18.37 -5.20
N TYR A 32 -47.39 17.79 -4.33
CA TYR A 32 -48.28 16.62 -4.56
C TYR A 32 -47.57 15.26 -4.73
N LEU A 33 -48.13 14.10 -4.35
CA LEU A 33 -49.46 13.77 -3.80
C LEU A 33 -49.36 12.78 -2.61
N ASN A 34 -50.49 12.33 -2.04
CA ASN A 34 -50.60 11.70 -0.71
C ASN A 34 -50.95 10.17 -0.79
N PRO A 35 -51.52 9.45 0.21
CA PRO A 35 -50.91 8.20 0.67
C PRO A 35 -51.79 6.93 0.50
N ALA A 36 -51.27 5.77 0.91
CA ALA A 36 -52.06 4.57 1.17
C ALA A 36 -51.54 3.81 2.41
N TYR A 37 -52.45 3.52 3.35
CA TYR A 37 -52.23 2.57 4.45
C TYR A 37 -52.52 1.14 3.95
N PHE A 38 -51.83 0.14 4.49
CA PHE A 38 -52.52 -1.04 5.01
C PHE A 38 -51.74 -1.72 6.15
N ASP A 39 -52.45 -2.55 6.93
CA ASP A 39 -52.04 -3.05 8.24
C ASP A 39 -51.54 -4.51 8.21
N ASN A 40 -50.98 -4.92 9.36
CA ASN A 40 -50.56 -6.27 9.71
C ASN A 40 -51.68 -7.31 9.52
N SER A 41 -51.31 -8.57 9.26
CA SER A 41 -51.20 -9.58 10.34
C SER A 41 -51.10 -11.02 9.81
N ARG A 42 -50.75 -11.94 10.73
CA ARG A 42 -50.86 -13.42 10.64
C ARG A 42 -49.79 -14.10 9.74
N GLN A 43 -48.97 -14.98 10.32
CA GLN A 43 -49.09 -16.46 10.35
C GLN A 43 -48.63 -17.14 9.05
N SER A 44 -47.95 -18.30 9.06
CA SER A 44 -47.27 -19.01 10.17
C SER A 44 -46.43 -20.19 9.67
N ALA A 45 -45.23 -20.34 10.24
CA ALA A 45 -44.54 -21.62 10.49
C ALA A 45 -44.09 -22.48 9.28
N VAL A 46 -43.48 -23.62 9.66
CA VAL A 46 -43.11 -24.81 8.88
C VAL A 46 -41.77 -24.76 8.10
N VAL A 47 -41.04 -25.87 8.30
CA VAL A 47 -39.79 -26.36 7.71
C VAL A 47 -39.95 -26.68 6.18
N ASP A 48 -38.95 -27.09 5.39
CA ASP A 48 -37.72 -27.84 5.71
C ASP A 48 -36.59 -27.65 4.65
N ARG A 49 -35.52 -28.42 4.79
CA ARG A 49 -34.37 -28.64 3.88
C ARG A 49 -34.74 -28.68 2.39
N PHE A 50 -33.77 -28.37 1.52
CA PHE A 50 -33.04 -29.39 0.73
C PHE A 50 -31.78 -28.84 0.04
N LEU A 51 -30.82 -29.71 -0.25
CA LEU A 51 -29.64 -29.46 -1.11
C LEU A 51 -29.90 -30.09 -2.49
N SER A 52 -29.68 -29.36 -3.58
CA SER A 52 -29.23 -29.94 -4.87
C SER A 52 -28.76 -28.85 -5.84
N SER A 53 -27.68 -29.13 -6.57
CA SER A 53 -27.37 -28.46 -7.84
C SER A 53 -28.22 -29.08 -8.98
N PRO A 54 -28.33 -28.40 -10.13
CA PRO A 54 -28.56 -29.04 -11.43
C PRO A 54 -27.36 -28.84 -12.38
N GLU A 55 -27.32 -29.66 -13.44
CA GLU A 55 -26.19 -29.77 -14.38
C GLU A 55 -26.44 -29.10 -15.74
N VAL A 56 -25.35 -29.07 -16.54
CA VAL A 56 -25.22 -28.87 -18.00
C VAL A 56 -26.50 -28.72 -18.84
N TYR A 57 -26.50 -27.75 -19.76
CA TYR A 57 -27.06 -28.02 -21.10
C TYR A 57 -26.16 -27.50 -22.24
N PHE A 58 -26.18 -28.26 -23.33
CA PHE A 58 -25.33 -28.15 -24.52
C PHE A 58 -26.18 -27.57 -25.66
N HIS A 59 -25.64 -26.71 -26.54
CA HIS A 59 -25.86 -26.81 -27.99
C HIS A 59 -25.01 -25.85 -28.83
N GLN A 60 -24.60 -26.32 -30.00
CA GLN A 60 -23.94 -25.55 -31.06
C GLN A 60 -24.98 -25.07 -32.08
N PHE A 61 -24.71 -23.95 -32.77
CA PHE A 61 -25.21 -23.74 -34.14
C PHE A 61 -24.12 -23.20 -35.07
N ARG A 62 -24.22 -23.59 -36.34
CA ARG A 62 -23.32 -23.26 -37.46
C ARG A 62 -24.13 -22.50 -38.51
N GLY A 63 -23.55 -21.53 -39.21
CA GLY A 63 -24.26 -20.83 -40.29
C GLY A 63 -23.43 -19.77 -41.00
N PHE A 64 -22.67 -20.18 -42.03
CA PHE A 64 -21.91 -19.29 -42.90
C PHE A 64 -22.58 -19.24 -44.28
N SER A 65 -22.85 -18.05 -44.81
CA SER A 65 -23.52 -17.82 -46.11
C SER A 65 -22.66 -16.97 -47.07
N LYS A 66 -22.91 -17.08 -48.38
CA LYS A 66 -22.08 -16.50 -49.46
C LYS A 66 -22.93 -15.77 -50.52
N GLY A 67 -22.34 -14.72 -51.12
CA GLY A 67 -22.84 -14.00 -52.33
C GLY A 67 -23.43 -12.62 -52.01
N ARG A 68 -23.31 -11.59 -52.86
CA ARG A 68 -23.12 -11.55 -54.34
C ARG A 68 -22.43 -10.22 -54.79
N LYS A 69 -21.94 -10.12 -56.03
CA LYS A 69 -21.19 -8.96 -56.60
C LYS A 69 -22.06 -7.96 -57.40
N GLN A 70 -21.69 -6.67 -57.36
CA GLN A 70 -21.67 -5.62 -58.43
C GLN A 70 -21.04 -4.33 -57.83
N GLN A 71 -20.11 -3.51 -58.39
CA GLN A 71 -19.39 -3.35 -59.69
C GLN A 71 -19.87 -2.20 -60.62
N ILE A 72 -18.93 -1.49 -61.28
CA ILE A 72 -19.03 -0.26 -62.16
C ILE A 72 -18.93 1.07 -61.37
N LYS A 73 -18.12 2.11 -61.70
CA LYS A 73 -17.15 2.41 -62.82
C LYS A 73 -15.97 3.31 -62.34
N GLU A 74 -14.95 3.52 -63.19
CA GLU A 74 -13.84 4.49 -63.07
C GLU A 74 -14.13 5.90 -63.66
N GLU A 75 -13.38 6.90 -63.19
CA GLU A 75 -12.94 8.19 -63.81
C GLU A 75 -12.18 9.03 -62.71
N GLU A 76 -11.11 9.83 -62.93
CA GLU A 76 -9.81 9.68 -63.63
C GLU A 76 -8.81 10.75 -63.06
N ASP A 77 -7.57 10.85 -63.59
CA ASP A 77 -6.57 11.96 -63.49
C ASP A 77 -5.73 12.25 -62.18
N ASP A 78 -4.46 11.82 -62.25
CA ASP A 78 -3.17 12.57 -62.11
C ASP A 78 -2.55 13.15 -60.80
N GLU A 79 -1.19 13.05 -60.78
CA GLU A 79 -0.12 13.73 -59.97
C GLU A 79 -0.11 13.52 -58.43
N GLU A 80 1.02 13.28 -57.74
CA GLU A 80 2.46 13.22 -58.07
C GLU A 80 3.19 12.18 -57.16
N GLU A 81 4.44 11.81 -57.45
CA GLU A 81 5.27 10.91 -56.60
C GLU A 81 6.15 11.70 -55.60
N GLU A 82 6.03 11.45 -54.30
CA GLU A 82 7.10 11.75 -53.32
C GLU A 82 7.44 10.48 -52.50
N GLU A 83 8.74 10.16 -52.45
CA GLU A 83 9.30 9.02 -51.70
C GLU A 83 9.49 9.39 -50.22
N ASP A 84 8.42 9.42 -49.43
CA ASP A 84 8.54 9.51 -47.97
C ASP A 84 9.27 8.24 -47.45
N GLU A 85 10.48 8.44 -46.92
CA GLU A 85 11.31 7.36 -46.37
C GLU A 85 10.55 6.64 -45.26
N ALA A 86 10.38 5.32 -45.40
CA ALA A 86 9.90 4.48 -44.32
C ALA A 86 10.98 4.43 -43.23
N GLU A 87 10.90 5.34 -42.26
CA GLU A 87 11.47 5.12 -40.93
C GLU A 87 10.82 3.85 -40.37
N GLU A 88 11.51 2.71 -40.52
CA GLU A 88 11.22 1.50 -39.75
C GLU A 88 11.49 1.81 -38.27
N GLU A 89 10.50 2.40 -37.60
CA GLU A 89 10.46 2.44 -36.13
C GLU A 89 10.49 0.99 -35.63
N ASP A 90 11.64 0.58 -35.05
CA ASP A 90 11.92 -0.74 -34.46
C ASP A 90 11.07 -1.02 -33.19
N GLU A 91 9.74 -0.81 -33.27
CA GLU A 91 8.74 -1.01 -32.22
C GLU A 91 8.44 -2.49 -31.90
N GLU A 92 9.46 -3.32 -31.65
CA GLU A 92 9.24 -4.62 -30.97
C GLU A 92 10.36 -5.05 -29.99
N GLY A 93 11.12 -4.09 -29.45
CA GLY A 93 12.18 -4.29 -28.45
C GLY A 93 11.73 -4.30 -26.98
N GLY A 94 10.76 -5.16 -26.60
CA GLY A 94 10.07 -5.10 -25.30
C GLY A 94 10.94 -5.05 -24.02
N ASP A 95 10.60 -4.13 -23.10
CA ASP A 95 11.37 -3.73 -21.90
C ASP A 95 11.43 -4.77 -20.75
N LEU A 96 12.01 -5.95 -21.03
CA LEU A 96 12.27 -6.96 -20.03
C LEU A 96 13.28 -6.49 -18.97
N GLY A 97 14.19 -5.58 -19.33
CA GLY A 97 15.20 -5.02 -18.43
C GLY A 97 14.58 -4.29 -17.24
N ALA A 98 13.67 -3.34 -17.48
CA ALA A 98 12.95 -2.66 -16.40
C ALA A 98 12.03 -3.62 -15.65
N SER A 99 11.41 -4.62 -16.30
CA SER A 99 10.55 -5.59 -15.61
C SER A 99 11.30 -6.39 -14.53
N VAL A 100 12.54 -6.81 -14.80
CA VAL A 100 13.39 -7.52 -13.83
C VAL A 100 13.82 -6.59 -12.70
N LYS A 101 14.16 -5.33 -13.03
CA LYS A 101 14.52 -4.30 -12.04
C LYS A 101 13.36 -3.96 -11.12
N ALA A 102 12.15 -3.78 -11.65
CA ALA A 102 10.93 -3.49 -10.90
C ALA A 102 10.51 -4.65 -10.00
N THR A 103 10.54 -5.90 -10.51
CA THR A 103 10.23 -7.09 -9.70
C THR A 103 11.30 -7.39 -8.63
N ALA A 104 12.55 -6.98 -8.83
CA ALA A 104 13.59 -7.01 -7.80
C ALA A 104 13.36 -5.94 -6.72
N LEU A 105 13.05 -4.70 -7.12
CA LEU A 105 12.71 -3.59 -6.21
C LEU A 105 11.54 -3.96 -5.30
N ALA A 106 10.40 -4.37 -5.87
CA ALA A 106 9.21 -4.73 -5.11
C ALA A 106 9.45 -5.88 -4.09
N GLN A 107 10.34 -6.83 -4.42
CA GLN A 107 10.73 -7.90 -3.47
C GLN A 107 11.66 -7.40 -2.35
N MET A 108 12.52 -6.41 -2.60
CA MET A 108 13.36 -5.80 -1.56
C MET A 108 12.56 -4.85 -0.67
N GLU A 109 11.65 -4.06 -1.25
CA GLU A 109 10.73 -3.19 -0.52
C GLU A 109 9.79 -4.00 0.39
N ALA A 110 9.19 -5.08 -0.12
CA ALA A 110 8.38 -5.99 0.71
C ALA A 110 9.17 -6.62 1.88
N ALA A 111 10.49 -6.80 1.76
CA ALA A 111 11.34 -7.28 2.84
C ALA A 111 11.62 -6.21 3.90
N ILE A 112 11.76 -4.93 3.51
CA ILE A 112 11.84 -3.80 4.45
C ILE A 112 10.49 -3.56 5.15
N ASP A 113 9.38 -3.73 4.42
CA ASP A 113 8.03 -3.64 4.97
C ASP A 113 7.76 -4.73 6.01
N ALA A 114 8.22 -5.96 5.75
CA ALA A 114 8.21 -7.04 6.74
C ALA A 114 9.03 -6.67 7.99
N LEU A 115 10.26 -6.18 7.82
CA LEU A 115 11.12 -5.71 8.92
C LEU A 115 10.41 -4.63 9.77
N SER A 116 9.82 -3.63 9.12
CA SER A 116 9.08 -2.55 9.78
C SER A 116 7.93 -3.11 10.63
N ARG A 117 7.11 -4.00 10.05
CA ARG A 117 5.98 -4.67 10.72
C ARG A 117 6.41 -5.59 11.86
N GLU A 118 7.64 -6.11 11.85
CA GLU A 118 8.21 -6.89 12.97
C GLU A 118 8.76 -5.98 14.07
N LEU A 119 9.56 -4.97 13.73
CA LEU A 119 10.14 -4.03 14.69
C LEU A 119 9.07 -3.24 15.44
N VAL A 120 7.92 -2.92 14.82
CA VAL A 120 6.78 -2.26 15.49
C VAL A 120 6.14 -3.13 16.58
N LYS A 121 6.14 -4.47 16.44
CA LYS A 121 5.59 -5.39 17.44
C LYS A 121 6.47 -5.54 18.70
N LEU A 122 7.73 -5.12 18.63
CA LEU A 122 8.68 -5.27 19.73
C LEU A 122 8.56 -4.12 20.74
N ARG A 123 8.05 -4.42 21.94
CA ARG A 123 7.96 -3.48 23.06
C ARG A 123 9.36 -3.02 23.48
N THR A 124 9.66 -1.73 23.31
CA THR A 124 10.98 -1.13 23.60
C THR A 124 11.09 -0.50 24.99
N GLY A 125 9.98 -0.49 25.76
CA GLY A 125 9.90 0.22 27.05
C GLY A 125 9.57 1.70 26.91
N ARG A 126 9.59 2.26 25.70
CA ARG A 126 9.21 3.65 25.42
C ARG A 126 7.72 3.77 25.05
N ALA A 127 7.17 4.94 25.31
CA ALA A 127 5.81 5.31 24.90
C ALA A 127 5.68 5.46 23.38
N SER A 128 4.68 4.79 22.80
CA SER A 128 4.22 4.94 21.42
C SER A 128 2.70 4.82 21.39
N ALA A 129 2.02 5.62 20.56
CA ALA A 129 0.55 5.65 20.51
C ALA A 129 -0.06 4.29 20.17
N GLY A 130 0.56 3.55 19.23
CA GLY A 130 0.08 2.24 18.78
C GLY A 130 0.18 1.12 19.82
N MET A 131 0.74 1.37 21.01
CA MET A 131 0.73 0.38 22.11
C MET A 131 -0.68 0.01 22.57
N LEU A 132 -1.68 0.87 22.34
CA LEU A 132 -3.06 0.68 22.82
C LEU A 132 -4.03 0.23 21.71
N ASP A 133 -3.58 0.08 20.46
CA ASP A 133 -4.45 -0.24 19.30
C ASP A 133 -5.15 -1.61 19.41
N HIS A 134 -4.57 -2.54 20.17
CA HIS A 134 -5.14 -3.87 20.40
C HIS A 134 -6.19 -3.92 21.53
N ILE A 135 -6.45 -2.80 22.21
CA ILE A 135 -7.41 -2.73 23.32
C ILE A 135 -8.82 -2.50 22.77
N MET A 136 -9.72 -3.43 23.07
CA MET A 136 -11.16 -3.27 22.84
C MET A 136 -11.81 -2.70 24.11
N VAL A 137 -12.66 -1.70 23.92
CA VAL A 137 -13.44 -1.01 24.95
C VAL A 137 -14.91 -1.31 24.71
N GLU A 138 -15.66 -1.59 25.77
CA GLU A 138 -17.11 -1.84 25.68
C GLU A 138 -17.86 -0.59 26.15
N HIS A 139 -18.48 0.13 25.21
CA HIS A 139 -19.19 1.39 25.44
C HIS A 139 -20.62 1.26 24.96
N TYR A 140 -21.61 1.58 25.81
CA TYR A 140 -23.04 1.37 25.55
C TYR A 140 -23.40 -0.03 25.01
N GLY A 141 -22.67 -1.07 25.44
CA GLY A 141 -22.86 -2.46 25.00
C GLY A 141 -22.23 -2.82 23.64
N VAL A 142 -21.51 -1.90 22.99
CA VAL A 142 -20.78 -2.14 21.74
C VAL A 142 -19.28 -2.19 22.00
N LYS A 143 -18.61 -3.22 21.47
CA LYS A 143 -17.15 -3.38 21.56
C LYS A 143 -16.46 -2.64 20.41
N THR A 144 -15.72 -1.59 20.74
CA THR A 144 -14.98 -0.76 19.77
C THR A 144 -13.49 -0.68 20.14
N PRO A 145 -12.58 -0.55 19.16
CA PRO A 145 -11.15 -0.42 19.46
C PRO A 145 -10.83 0.97 20.02
N LEU A 146 -9.94 1.05 21.02
CA LEU A 146 -9.62 2.26 21.78
C LEU A 146 -9.26 3.46 20.89
N ASN A 147 -8.53 3.24 19.80
CA ASN A 147 -8.15 4.24 18.80
C ASN A 147 -9.36 5.02 18.20
N ARG A 148 -10.54 4.40 18.14
CA ARG A 148 -11.78 5.04 17.67
C ARG A 148 -12.52 5.83 18.76
N MET A 149 -12.20 5.60 20.04
CA MET A 149 -12.83 6.27 21.19
C MET A 149 -11.97 7.40 21.79
N ALA A 150 -10.66 7.38 21.57
CA ALA A 150 -9.74 8.32 22.20
C ALA A 150 -8.53 8.65 21.31
N VAL A 151 -8.06 9.89 21.40
CA VAL A 151 -6.75 10.31 20.91
C VAL A 151 -5.68 9.80 21.87
N VAL A 152 -4.76 8.98 21.38
CA VAL A 152 -3.56 8.57 22.13
C VAL A 152 -2.38 9.43 21.70
N SER A 153 -1.76 10.14 22.64
CA SER A 153 -0.55 10.94 22.43
C SER A 153 0.57 10.55 23.39
N VAL A 154 1.81 10.80 22.97
CA VAL A 154 3.00 10.61 23.83
C VAL A 154 3.25 11.94 24.54
N LEU A 155 3.18 11.93 25.88
CA LEU A 155 3.50 13.11 26.71
C LEU A 155 4.98 13.11 27.06
N ASP A 156 5.46 11.97 27.56
CA ASP A 156 6.87 11.70 27.88
C ASP A 156 7.29 10.37 27.25
N PRO A 157 8.59 10.10 27.04
CA PRO A 157 9.06 8.80 26.55
C PRO A 157 8.68 7.61 27.44
N LYS A 158 8.13 7.82 28.65
CA LYS A 158 7.61 6.76 29.55
C LYS A 158 6.14 6.99 29.96
N THR A 159 5.42 7.93 29.34
CA THR A 159 4.06 8.32 29.72
C THR A 159 3.19 8.61 28.49
N LEU A 160 2.11 7.83 28.33
CA LEU A 160 1.06 8.09 27.34
C LEU A 160 -0.04 8.97 27.94
N SER A 161 -0.64 9.84 27.13
CA SER A 161 -1.91 10.50 27.40
C SER A 161 -2.98 9.89 26.51
N VAL A 162 -4.12 9.53 27.10
CA VAL A 162 -5.31 9.03 26.38
C VAL A 162 -6.44 10.01 26.65
N THR A 163 -6.83 10.77 25.62
CA THR A 163 -7.90 11.77 25.70
C THR A 163 -9.13 11.23 24.96
N PRO A 164 -10.21 10.83 25.66
CA PRO A 164 -11.44 10.41 25.00
C PRO A 164 -12.06 11.53 24.17
N TYR A 165 -12.82 11.17 23.14
CA TYR A 165 -13.74 12.11 22.48
C TYR A 165 -14.95 12.39 23.38
N ASP A 166 -15.49 11.36 24.06
CA ASP A 166 -16.61 11.47 24.99
C ASP A 166 -16.15 11.37 26.46
N PRO A 167 -16.34 12.40 27.30
CA PRO A 167 -15.85 12.40 28.68
C PRO A 167 -16.49 11.30 29.56
N ASN A 168 -17.66 10.81 29.19
CA ASN A 168 -18.35 9.70 29.87
C ASN A 168 -17.59 8.38 29.73
N ALA A 169 -16.88 8.15 28.62
CA ALA A 169 -16.15 6.91 28.35
C ALA A 169 -14.86 6.74 29.18
N LEU A 170 -14.42 7.79 29.91
CA LEU A 170 -13.15 7.80 30.65
C LEU A 170 -13.02 6.63 31.64
N LYS A 171 -14.10 6.28 32.35
CA LYS A 171 -14.12 5.15 33.31
C LYS A 171 -14.12 3.77 32.66
N GLU A 172 -14.50 3.67 31.39
CA GLU A 172 -14.51 2.42 30.63
C GLU A 172 -13.17 2.20 29.94
N LEU A 173 -12.56 3.27 29.42
CA LEU A 173 -11.18 3.30 28.95
C LEU A 173 -10.19 2.94 30.06
N GLU A 174 -10.38 3.49 31.27
CA GLU A 174 -9.57 3.16 32.46
C GLU A 174 -9.58 1.66 32.75
N LYS A 175 -10.78 1.07 32.83
CA LYS A 175 -10.97 -0.38 33.03
C LYS A 175 -10.38 -1.21 31.88
N ALA A 176 -10.59 -0.79 30.63
CA ALA A 176 -10.07 -1.49 29.45
C ALA A 176 -8.53 -1.54 29.45
N ILE A 177 -7.87 -0.43 29.77
CA ILE A 177 -6.40 -0.35 29.89
C ILE A 177 -5.90 -1.26 31.03
N ILE A 178 -6.54 -1.23 32.21
CA ILE A 178 -6.17 -2.09 33.35
C ILE A 178 -6.38 -3.57 33.04
N SER A 179 -7.46 -3.92 32.34
CA SER A 179 -7.76 -5.30 31.93
C SER A 179 -6.85 -5.83 30.80
N SER A 180 -6.10 -4.95 30.15
CA SER A 180 -5.23 -5.32 29.03
C SER A 180 -4.00 -6.12 29.49
N PRO A 181 -3.46 -7.03 28.65
CA PRO A 181 -2.24 -7.79 28.97
C PRO A 181 -0.96 -6.94 29.01
N LEU A 182 -1.07 -5.61 28.91
CA LEU A 182 0.07 -4.69 28.90
C LEU A 182 0.60 -4.36 30.31
N GLY A 183 -0.22 -4.59 31.36
CA GLY A 183 0.12 -4.32 32.76
C GLY A 183 0.28 -2.82 33.05
N LEU A 184 -0.65 -1.99 32.57
CA LEU A 184 -0.57 -0.53 32.68
C LEU A 184 -1.63 0.01 33.65
N ASN A 185 -1.20 0.87 34.57
CA ASN A 185 -2.06 1.50 35.58
C ASN A 185 -2.28 2.98 35.23
N PRO A 186 -3.32 3.34 34.46
CA PRO A 186 -3.66 4.73 34.16
C PRO A 186 -4.03 5.51 35.43
N LYS A 187 -3.88 6.84 35.37
CA LYS A 187 -4.36 7.79 36.36
C LYS A 187 -5.28 8.80 35.68
N ALA A 188 -6.46 9.02 36.23
CA ALA A 188 -7.35 10.07 35.73
C ALA A 188 -6.80 11.47 36.07
N ASP A 189 -6.74 12.33 35.06
CA ASP A 189 -6.40 13.74 35.17
C ASP A 189 -7.46 14.54 34.40
N ASN A 190 -8.55 14.85 35.10
CA ASN A 190 -9.69 15.65 34.66
C ASN A 190 -10.39 15.12 33.39
N GLN A 191 -9.85 15.43 32.21
CA GLN A 191 -10.40 15.06 30.90
C GLN A 191 -9.53 14.04 30.14
N ARG A 192 -8.40 13.58 30.70
CA ARG A 192 -7.49 12.59 30.10
C ARG A 192 -7.10 11.50 31.10
N LEU A 193 -6.62 10.38 30.58
CA LEU A 193 -5.91 9.36 31.36
C LEU A 193 -4.40 9.48 31.10
N ILE A 194 -3.61 9.57 32.17
CA ILE A 194 -2.15 9.55 32.14
C ILE A 194 -1.69 8.13 32.44
N THR A 195 -1.09 7.47 31.46
CA THR A 195 -0.70 6.04 31.53
C THR A 195 0.83 5.90 31.57
N PRO A 196 1.44 5.77 32.76
CA PRO A 196 2.87 5.51 32.89
C PRO A 196 3.22 4.08 32.45
N ILE A 197 4.37 3.92 31.81
CA ILE A 197 4.87 2.65 31.30
C ILE A 197 5.94 2.10 32.25
N PRO A 198 5.84 0.85 32.73
CA PRO A 198 6.88 0.24 33.54
C PRO A 198 8.14 -0.03 32.70
N PRO A 199 9.35 0.23 33.23
CA PRO A 199 10.61 0.01 32.53
C PRO A 199 10.86 -1.49 32.30
N LEU A 200 11.59 -1.82 31.23
CA LEU A 200 12.01 -3.20 30.97
C LEU A 200 13.18 -3.60 31.88
N THR A 201 13.21 -4.87 32.29
CA THR A 201 14.38 -5.44 32.98
C THR A 201 15.53 -5.67 32.00
N LYS A 202 16.78 -5.63 32.49
CA LYS A 202 17.98 -5.84 31.65
C LYS A 202 17.95 -7.17 30.88
N GLU A 203 17.38 -8.21 31.48
CA GLU A 203 17.22 -9.54 30.88
C GLU A 203 16.20 -9.52 29.73
N HIS A 204 15.04 -8.89 29.93
CA HIS A 204 14.05 -8.70 28.86
C HIS A 204 14.58 -7.82 27.73
N MET A 205 15.32 -6.74 28.04
CA MET A 205 15.98 -5.91 27.02
C MET A 205 16.94 -6.74 26.15
N GLN A 206 17.79 -7.57 26.78
CA GLN A 206 18.68 -8.48 26.05
C GLN A 206 17.92 -9.52 25.22
N ALA A 207 16.79 -10.03 25.71
CA ALA A 207 15.94 -10.94 24.96
C ALA A 207 15.34 -10.27 23.71
N VAL A 208 14.82 -9.03 23.82
CA VAL A 208 14.28 -8.28 22.69
C VAL A 208 15.37 -7.94 21.67
N CYS A 209 16.56 -7.50 22.09
CA CYS A 209 17.68 -7.26 21.16
C CYS A 209 18.09 -8.53 20.39
N LYS A 210 18.05 -9.73 21.03
CA LYS A 210 18.27 -11.02 20.35
C LYS A 210 17.18 -11.34 19.32
N VAL A 211 15.98 -10.77 19.42
CA VAL A 211 14.93 -10.88 18.38
C VAL A 211 15.19 -9.90 17.24
N VAL A 212 15.54 -8.64 17.53
CA VAL A 212 15.93 -7.64 16.50
C VAL A 212 17.08 -8.16 15.62
N ALA A 213 18.10 -8.77 16.24
CA ALA A 213 19.23 -9.37 15.52
C ALA A 213 18.83 -10.54 14.61
N LYS A 214 17.78 -11.31 14.96
CA LYS A 214 17.25 -12.38 14.09
C LYS A 214 16.50 -11.81 12.89
N SER A 215 15.50 -10.94 13.14
CA SER A 215 14.74 -10.28 12.07
C SER A 215 15.64 -9.52 11.08
N SER A 216 16.75 -8.94 11.58
CA SER A 216 17.82 -8.37 10.75
C SER A 216 18.38 -9.38 9.73
N GLU A 217 18.84 -10.55 10.16
CA GLU A 217 19.45 -11.53 9.25
C GLU A 217 18.43 -12.29 8.40
N ASP A 218 17.21 -12.51 8.89
CA ASP A 218 16.11 -13.08 8.10
C ASP A 218 15.75 -12.15 6.91
N VAL A 219 15.67 -10.84 7.16
CA VAL A 219 15.41 -9.82 6.12
C VAL A 219 16.61 -9.66 5.18
N LYS A 220 17.85 -9.66 5.68
CA LYS A 220 19.04 -9.69 4.81
C LYS A 220 19.08 -10.98 3.97
N GLN A 221 18.64 -12.13 4.49
CA GLN A 221 18.51 -13.36 3.70
C GLN A 221 17.44 -13.22 2.61
N SER A 222 16.30 -12.58 2.92
CA SER A 222 15.26 -12.27 1.93
C SER A 222 15.78 -11.37 0.80
N ILE A 223 16.47 -10.28 1.13
CA ILE A 223 17.10 -9.37 0.16
C ILE A 223 18.15 -10.11 -0.71
N ARG A 224 19.00 -10.96 -0.10
CA ARG A 224 19.96 -11.81 -0.82
C ARG A 224 19.27 -12.77 -1.79
N ARG A 225 18.11 -13.36 -1.41
CA ARG A 225 17.27 -14.23 -2.27
C ARG A 225 16.60 -13.45 -3.41
N ALA A 226 16.08 -12.25 -3.14
CA ALA A 226 15.50 -11.38 -4.16
C ALA A 226 16.53 -11.02 -5.24
N ARG A 227 17.75 -10.61 -4.83
CA ARG A 227 18.88 -10.41 -5.75
C ARG A 227 19.17 -11.66 -6.58
N GLN A 228 19.28 -12.84 -5.95
CA GLN A 228 19.58 -14.08 -6.67
C GLN A 228 18.54 -14.36 -7.77
N LYS A 229 17.24 -14.26 -7.46
CA LYS A 229 16.17 -14.43 -8.47
C LYS A 229 16.33 -13.48 -9.66
N ALA A 230 16.68 -12.21 -9.41
CA ALA A 230 16.83 -11.20 -10.45
C ALA A 230 18.06 -11.45 -11.35
N LEU A 231 19.19 -11.88 -10.76
CA LEU A 231 20.37 -12.34 -11.51
C LEU A 231 20.06 -13.62 -12.32
N ASP A 232 19.28 -14.54 -11.75
CA ASP A 232 18.86 -15.77 -12.41
C ASP A 232 17.82 -15.53 -13.53
N SER A 233 17.06 -14.42 -13.50
CA SER A 233 16.22 -13.99 -14.64
C SER A 233 17.03 -13.29 -15.73
N ILE A 234 18.00 -12.43 -15.39
CA ILE A 234 18.93 -11.86 -16.39
C ILE A 234 19.67 -12.97 -17.14
N LYS A 235 20.18 -13.99 -16.44
CA LYS A 235 20.88 -15.15 -17.01
C LYS A 235 19.98 -16.12 -17.80
N LYS A 236 18.66 -15.91 -17.78
CA LYS A 236 17.70 -16.62 -18.64
C LYS A 236 17.31 -15.82 -19.88
N ALA A 237 17.26 -14.49 -19.78
CA ALA A 237 16.95 -13.58 -20.89
C ALA A 237 18.18 -13.28 -21.79
N ALA A 238 19.38 -13.24 -21.20
CA ALA A 238 20.63 -13.08 -21.94
C ALA A 238 20.97 -14.33 -22.79
N PRO A 239 21.56 -14.15 -24.00
CA PRO A 239 21.85 -15.24 -24.91
C PRO A 239 22.86 -16.25 -24.32
N LYS A 240 22.48 -17.54 -24.30
CA LYS A 240 23.41 -18.63 -24.01
C LYS A 240 24.27 -18.92 -25.23
N LYS A 241 25.58 -19.07 -25.04
CA LYS A 241 26.57 -19.36 -26.10
C LYS A 241 26.33 -20.63 -26.94
N LYS A 242 25.30 -21.44 -26.65
CA LYS A 242 24.88 -22.61 -27.44
C LYS A 242 23.74 -22.34 -28.41
N ASP A 243 23.00 -21.24 -28.27
CA ASP A 243 21.75 -20.98 -28.97
C ASP A 243 21.86 -19.73 -29.88
N LYS A 244 23.04 -19.52 -30.49
CA LYS A 244 23.35 -18.32 -31.30
C LYS A 244 22.48 -18.14 -32.53
N ASP A 245 21.89 -19.23 -33.03
CA ASP A 245 21.17 -19.26 -34.31
C ASP A 245 19.68 -18.87 -34.17
N LYS A 246 19.29 -18.28 -33.03
CA LYS A 246 17.95 -17.74 -32.78
C LYS A 246 18.02 -16.23 -32.58
N SER A 247 17.48 -15.48 -33.54
CA SER A 247 17.37 -14.02 -33.59
C SER A 247 16.33 -13.45 -32.61
N GLY A 248 16.33 -13.92 -31.35
CA GLY A 248 15.30 -13.61 -30.35
C GLY A 248 15.84 -13.59 -28.91
N SER A 249 17.13 -13.26 -28.72
CA SER A 249 17.71 -13.06 -27.39
C SER A 249 17.43 -11.65 -26.87
N SER A 250 16.36 -11.50 -26.09
CA SER A 250 15.72 -10.22 -25.75
C SER A 250 16.53 -9.23 -24.89
N ILE A 251 17.77 -9.53 -24.50
CA ILE A 251 18.66 -8.57 -23.80
C ILE A 251 20.11 -8.73 -24.33
N PRO A 252 20.77 -7.65 -24.79
CA PRO A 252 22.16 -7.70 -25.24
C PRO A 252 23.15 -7.83 -24.06
N GLU A 253 24.35 -8.37 -24.34
CA GLU A 253 25.31 -8.76 -23.28
C GLU A 253 25.77 -7.59 -22.40
N ASP A 254 25.82 -6.37 -22.95
CA ASP A 254 26.28 -5.19 -22.21
C ASP A 254 25.19 -4.55 -21.33
N ASP A 255 23.92 -4.60 -21.73
CA ASP A 255 22.81 -4.21 -20.86
C ASP A 255 22.54 -5.22 -19.75
N ALA A 256 22.75 -6.52 -20.01
CA ALA A 256 22.81 -7.51 -18.95
C ALA A 256 23.87 -7.14 -17.88
N LYS A 257 25.09 -6.77 -18.29
CA LYS A 257 26.17 -6.30 -17.37
C LYS A 257 25.85 -4.98 -16.67
N ARG A 258 25.03 -4.09 -17.27
CA ARG A 258 24.56 -2.86 -16.62
C ARG A 258 23.51 -3.20 -15.55
N LEU A 259 22.50 -3.99 -15.89
CA LEU A 259 21.43 -4.42 -14.98
C LEU A 259 21.96 -5.21 -13.77
N GLU A 260 22.93 -6.12 -13.96
CA GLU A 260 23.56 -6.83 -12.82
C GLU A 260 24.21 -5.85 -11.81
N LYS A 261 24.90 -4.81 -12.29
CA LYS A 261 25.53 -3.78 -11.42
C LYS A 261 24.49 -2.94 -10.69
N GLU A 262 23.44 -2.51 -11.38
CA GLU A 262 22.35 -1.74 -10.78
C GLU A 262 21.64 -2.52 -9.67
N ILE A 263 21.34 -3.81 -9.92
CA ILE A 263 20.73 -4.70 -8.93
C ILE A 263 21.64 -4.89 -7.72
N ASP A 264 22.95 -5.02 -7.92
CA ASP A 264 23.91 -5.09 -6.81
C ASP A 264 23.97 -3.78 -5.99
N ASP A 265 23.93 -2.61 -6.64
CA ASP A 265 23.92 -1.32 -5.95
C ASP A 265 22.59 -1.01 -5.25
N LEU A 266 21.46 -1.46 -5.80
CA LEU A 266 20.17 -1.47 -5.11
C LEU A 266 20.24 -2.40 -3.88
N THR A 267 20.77 -3.62 -4.02
CA THR A 267 20.94 -4.57 -2.91
C THR A 267 21.80 -3.95 -1.79
N LYS A 268 22.90 -3.26 -2.12
CA LYS A 268 23.76 -2.55 -1.16
C LYS A 268 23.02 -1.43 -0.42
N LYS A 269 22.09 -0.72 -1.07
CA LYS A 269 21.24 0.31 -0.44
C LYS A 269 20.25 -0.32 0.55
N PHE A 270 19.49 -1.34 0.12
CA PHE A 270 18.50 -2.00 0.98
C PHE A 270 19.10 -2.76 2.18
N ILE A 271 20.30 -3.32 2.05
CA ILE A 271 21.02 -3.91 3.20
C ILE A 271 21.39 -2.81 4.22
N LYS A 272 21.86 -1.64 3.77
CA LYS A 272 22.18 -0.51 4.68
C LYS A 272 20.94 0.01 5.40
N THR A 273 19.83 0.23 4.70
CA THR A 273 18.59 0.72 5.34
C THR A 273 18.04 -0.28 6.36
N ALA A 274 18.05 -1.58 6.06
CA ALA A 274 17.68 -2.63 7.01
C ALA A 274 18.57 -2.59 8.27
N GLU A 275 19.89 -2.49 8.10
CA GLU A 275 20.79 -2.40 9.25
C GLU A 275 20.60 -1.13 10.07
N ASP A 276 20.37 0.02 9.44
CA ASP A 276 20.25 1.29 10.14
C ASP A 276 18.90 1.40 10.87
N MET A 277 17.84 0.78 10.35
CA MET A 277 16.58 0.53 11.08
C MET A 277 16.80 -0.33 12.32
N CYS A 278 17.53 -1.45 12.21
CA CYS A 278 17.84 -2.31 13.35
C CYS A 278 18.71 -1.60 14.40
N LYS A 279 19.78 -0.91 13.98
CA LYS A 279 20.64 -0.10 14.86
C LYS A 279 19.86 1.02 15.55
N ALA A 280 18.86 1.62 14.89
CA ALA A 280 17.97 2.59 15.53
C ALA A 280 17.08 1.93 16.59
N LYS A 281 16.49 0.76 16.30
CA LYS A 281 15.64 0.03 17.26
C LYS A 281 16.42 -0.51 18.47
N GLU A 282 17.65 -0.98 18.28
CA GLU A 282 18.53 -1.39 19.38
C GLU A 282 18.90 -0.22 20.30
N LYS A 283 19.19 0.96 19.74
CA LYS A 283 19.40 2.20 20.51
C LYS A 283 18.13 2.61 21.26
N GLU A 284 16.96 2.48 20.64
CA GLU A 284 15.67 2.76 21.25
C GLU A 284 15.42 1.87 22.48
N ILE A 285 15.60 0.55 22.34
CA ILE A 285 15.46 -0.42 23.44
C ILE A 285 16.47 -0.13 24.56
N ARG A 286 17.73 0.13 24.22
CA ARG A 286 18.80 0.40 25.21
C ARG A 286 18.63 1.75 25.92
N GLY A 287 17.92 2.71 25.33
CA GLY A 287 17.57 4.02 25.89
C GLY A 287 16.16 4.09 26.49
N GLY A 288 15.58 2.95 26.86
CA GLY A 288 14.25 2.83 27.51
C GLY A 288 14.24 2.95 29.03
#